data_AF-A0A971A6V8-F1
#
_entry.id   AF-A0A971A6V8-F1
#
_cell.length_a   1.000
_cell.length_b   1.000
_cell.length_c   1.000
_cell.angle_alpha   90.00
_cell.angle_beta   90.00
_cell.angle_gamma   90.00
#
_symmetry.space_group_name_H-M   'P 1'
#
loop_
_entity.id
_entity.type
_entity.pdbx_description
1 polymer ?
#
loop_
_entity_poly.entity_id
_entity_poly.type
_entity_poly.pdbx_seq_one_letter_code
_entity_poly.pdbx_strand_id
1 'polypeptide(L)'
;MKKSILFFLMLFTVFAVNAQKNSFQKEQKKYTNEAVETMRNFRKTSPLVLDDKRLPLLKQFEVYSDNLPNTTFREYLTSADSTASRLEHSTPILYCYRESFEKILGEVKSTKVKKGTAIVWMVYNMGFVVKTPTGCFGIDIDHRYAEKLEPYLDFLCITHNHGDHYNTGLMEAMHNHGKPVLSNFYEKGGQYFSKTATSYKIGNFTISTDISDHLRSPDLQDFVTMFRIDCGEDSGNFTMLHCGDSGFLPERFLNVQGPVNLLVLRWGAPRENEILGTGEGQV
;
A
#
# COMPACT_ATOMS: atom_id res chain seq x y z
N MET A 1 -29.00 30.69 -14.55
CA MET A 1 -28.56 30.34 -13.18
C MET A 1 -27.88 28.98 -13.06
N LYS A 2 -28.41 27.86 -13.60
CA LYS A 2 -27.77 26.53 -13.45
C LYS A 2 -26.38 26.36 -14.11
N LYS A 3 -26.13 27.01 -15.26
CA LYS A 3 -24.83 26.93 -15.97
C LYS A 3 -23.68 27.69 -15.27
N SER A 4 -23.99 28.81 -14.62
CA SER A 4 -23.00 29.64 -13.92
C SER A 4 -22.51 28.98 -12.62
N ILE A 5 -23.39 28.28 -11.90
CA ILE A 5 -23.04 27.54 -10.67
C ILE A 5 -22.11 26.36 -10.98
N LEU A 6 -22.37 25.64 -12.09
CA LEU A 6 -21.53 24.52 -12.52
C LEU A 6 -20.12 24.98 -12.94
N PHE A 7 -20.01 26.17 -13.57
CA PHE A 7 -18.73 26.76 -13.95
C PHE A 7 -17.91 27.21 -12.73
N PHE A 8 -18.56 27.79 -11.71
CA PHE A 8 -17.91 28.16 -10.45
C PHE A 8 -17.46 26.94 -9.63
N LEU A 9 -18.23 25.84 -9.62
CA LEU A 9 -17.82 24.57 -8.99
C LEU A 9 -16.64 23.91 -9.71
N MET A 10 -16.59 23.96 -11.05
CA MET A 10 -15.44 23.50 -11.83
C MET A 10 -14.19 24.37 -11.58
N LEU A 11 -14.34 25.69 -11.49
CA LEU A 11 -13.20 26.55 -11.14
C LEU A 11 -12.70 26.24 -9.73
N PHE A 12 -13.58 26.12 -8.73
CA PHE A 12 -13.17 25.82 -7.34
C PHE A 12 -12.45 24.48 -7.21
N THR A 13 -12.90 23.45 -7.93
CA THR A 13 -12.22 22.14 -7.96
C THR A 13 -10.87 22.21 -8.67
N VAL A 14 -10.74 22.97 -9.77
CA VAL A 14 -9.44 23.18 -10.45
C VAL A 14 -8.46 23.97 -9.57
N PHE A 15 -8.93 25.00 -8.84
CA PHE A 15 -8.09 25.78 -7.92
C PHE A 15 -7.68 24.98 -6.67
N ALA A 16 -8.58 24.19 -6.07
CA ALA A 16 -8.25 23.34 -4.93
C ALA A 16 -7.24 22.23 -5.30
N VAL A 17 -7.39 21.63 -6.49
CA VAL A 17 -6.46 20.60 -6.99
C VAL A 17 -5.08 21.19 -7.30
N ASN A 18 -5.00 22.40 -7.86
CA ASN A 18 -3.71 23.08 -8.10
C ASN A 18 -3.06 23.64 -6.82
N ALA A 19 -3.84 24.06 -5.82
CA ALA A 19 -3.30 24.55 -4.55
C ALA A 19 -2.61 23.42 -3.76
N GLN A 20 -3.17 22.21 -3.79
CA GLN A 20 -2.62 21.06 -3.06
C GLN A 20 -1.41 20.43 -3.78
N LYS A 21 -1.42 20.40 -5.13
CA LYS A 21 -0.24 19.97 -5.92
C LYS A 21 0.97 20.90 -5.72
N ASN A 22 0.70 22.17 -5.37
CA ASN A 22 1.70 23.20 -5.16
C ASN A 22 2.26 23.29 -3.74
N SER A 23 1.66 22.71 -2.69
CA SER A 23 2.20 22.91 -1.33
C SER A 23 3.47 22.09 -1.08
N PHE A 24 3.43 20.79 -1.31
CA PHE A 24 4.60 19.92 -1.08
C PHE A 24 5.73 20.18 -2.08
N GLN A 25 5.45 20.32 -3.39
CA GLN A 25 6.49 20.65 -4.39
C GLN A 25 7.15 22.02 -4.16
N LYS A 26 6.40 22.99 -3.61
CA LYS A 26 6.95 24.32 -3.27
C LYS A 26 7.75 24.28 -1.97
N GLU A 27 7.40 23.40 -1.04
CA GLU A 27 8.18 23.11 0.17
C GLU A 27 9.44 22.27 -0.12
N GLN A 28 9.43 21.42 -1.16
CA GLN A 28 10.56 20.55 -1.52
C GLN A 28 11.87 21.34 -1.73
N LYS A 29 11.79 22.61 -2.16
CA LYS A 29 12.93 23.52 -2.30
C LYS A 29 13.58 23.93 -0.96
N LYS A 30 12.96 23.65 0.18
CA LYS A 30 13.44 23.96 1.53
C LYS A 30 14.03 22.75 2.26
N TYR A 31 13.91 21.55 1.71
CA TYR A 31 14.52 20.35 2.30
C TYR A 31 16.02 20.38 2.02
N THR A 32 16.83 20.31 3.07
CA THR A 32 18.29 20.42 2.99
C THR A 32 19.01 19.15 3.44
N ASN A 33 18.28 18.04 3.65
CA ASN A 33 18.89 16.76 4.02
C ASN A 33 19.38 15.99 2.79
N GLU A 34 20.34 15.09 3.01
CA GLU A 34 21.00 14.30 1.98
C GLU A 34 20.06 13.39 1.16
N ALA A 35 18.92 12.99 1.73
CA ALA A 35 17.96 12.12 1.03
C ALA A 35 17.29 12.80 -0.16
N VAL A 36 17.32 14.13 -0.28
CA VAL A 36 16.78 14.86 -1.45
C VAL A 36 17.48 14.41 -2.74
N GLU A 37 18.81 14.33 -2.72
CA GLU A 37 19.58 13.91 -3.90
C GLU A 37 19.47 12.39 -4.12
N THR A 38 19.49 11.60 -3.04
CA THR A 38 19.29 10.14 -3.10
C THR A 38 17.94 9.80 -3.76
N MET A 39 16.84 10.43 -3.33
CA MET A 39 15.52 10.25 -3.93
C MET A 39 15.51 10.69 -5.39
N ARG A 40 16.09 11.85 -5.71
CA ARG A 40 16.17 12.34 -7.11
C ARG A 40 16.85 11.34 -8.03
N ASN A 41 17.93 10.71 -7.59
CA ASN A 41 18.62 9.68 -8.37
C ASN A 41 17.86 8.37 -8.40
N PHE A 42 17.21 7.98 -7.30
CA PHE A 42 16.37 6.79 -7.23
C PHE A 42 15.19 6.85 -8.20
N ARG A 43 14.57 8.03 -8.36
CA ARG A 43 13.47 8.25 -9.33
C ARG A 43 13.87 8.07 -10.79
N LYS A 44 15.17 8.06 -11.11
CA LYS A 44 15.69 7.80 -12.46
C LYS A 44 15.94 6.30 -12.72
N THR A 45 15.77 5.45 -11.70
CA THR A 45 15.96 4.00 -11.80
C THR A 45 14.64 3.27 -12.00
N SER A 46 14.70 2.01 -12.46
CA SER A 46 13.52 1.17 -12.63
C SER A 46 13.31 0.26 -11.40
N PRO A 47 12.09 0.13 -10.85
CA PRO A 47 11.81 -0.84 -9.81
C PRO A 47 11.93 -2.30 -10.27
N LEU A 48 11.96 -2.55 -11.59
CA LEU A 48 12.06 -3.89 -12.18
C LEU A 48 13.50 -4.32 -12.48
N VAL A 49 14.48 -3.45 -12.23
CA VAL A 49 15.89 -3.71 -12.55
C VAL A 49 16.74 -3.44 -11.32
N LEU A 50 17.31 -4.49 -10.75
CA LEU A 50 18.29 -4.41 -9.66
C LEU A 50 19.70 -4.34 -10.26
N ASP A 51 20.12 -3.15 -10.66
CA ASP A 51 21.43 -2.88 -11.24
C ASP A 51 22.36 -2.12 -10.27
N ASP A 52 23.61 -1.92 -10.70
CA ASP A 52 24.63 -1.18 -9.96
C ASP A 52 24.28 0.31 -9.74
N LYS A 53 23.21 0.82 -10.36
CA LYS A 53 22.71 2.18 -10.09
C LYS A 53 21.66 2.18 -8.99
N ARG A 54 20.76 1.19 -8.97
CA ARG A 54 19.67 1.09 -8.01
C ARG A 54 20.11 0.49 -6.67
N LEU A 55 20.94 -0.54 -6.69
CA LEU A 55 21.37 -1.24 -5.47
C LEU A 55 22.05 -0.31 -4.44
N PRO A 56 22.98 0.59 -4.81
CA PRO A 56 23.56 1.52 -3.86
C PRO A 56 22.54 2.49 -3.24
N LEU A 57 21.52 2.89 -4.01
CA LEU A 57 20.47 3.79 -3.51
C LEU A 57 19.54 3.08 -2.52
N LEU A 58 19.19 1.81 -2.79
CA LEU A 58 18.45 0.99 -1.83
C LEU A 58 19.25 0.79 -0.54
N LYS A 59 20.56 0.52 -0.65
CA LYS A 59 21.43 0.43 0.53
C LYS A 59 21.51 1.74 1.30
N GLN A 60 21.49 2.88 0.61
CA GLN A 60 21.46 4.18 1.26
C GLN A 60 20.15 4.42 2.03
N PHE A 61 19.00 3.96 1.52
CA PHE A 61 17.74 4.02 2.27
C PHE A 61 17.75 3.14 3.52
N GLU A 62 18.36 1.95 3.43
CA GLU A 62 18.59 1.08 4.61
C GLU A 62 19.41 1.84 5.66
N VAL A 63 20.52 2.48 5.27
CA VAL A 63 21.34 3.30 6.19
C VAL A 63 20.52 4.43 6.82
N TYR A 64 19.67 5.13 6.06
CA TYR A 64 18.80 6.16 6.64
C TYR A 64 17.78 5.59 7.61
N SER A 65 17.24 4.40 7.32
CA SER A 65 16.26 3.71 8.14
C SER A 65 16.86 3.18 9.45
N ASP A 66 18.01 2.51 9.39
CA ASP A 66 18.71 1.93 10.55
C ASP A 66 19.10 3.00 11.57
N ASN A 67 19.35 4.22 11.10
CA ASN A 67 19.69 5.36 11.96
C ASN A 67 18.47 6.07 12.57
N LEU A 68 17.24 5.68 12.24
CA LEU A 68 16.02 6.24 12.83
C LEU A 68 15.58 5.42 14.05
N PRO A 69 15.57 6.00 15.26
CA PRO A 69 15.01 5.31 16.42
C PRO A 69 13.51 5.04 16.24
N ASN A 70 13.05 3.83 16.58
CA ASN A 70 11.63 3.46 16.55
C ASN A 70 10.76 4.45 17.36
N THR A 71 11.25 4.94 18.50
CA THR A 71 10.55 5.94 19.32
C THR A 71 10.28 7.23 18.54
N THR A 72 11.27 7.71 17.77
CA THR A 72 11.13 8.89 16.90
C THR A 72 10.15 8.64 15.77
N PHE A 73 10.14 7.44 15.18
CA PHE A 73 9.18 7.10 14.13
C PHE A 73 7.74 7.10 14.66
N ARG A 74 7.50 6.48 15.82
CA ARG A 74 6.18 6.47 16.48
C ARG A 74 5.70 7.87 16.86
N GLU A 75 6.60 8.71 17.36
CA GLU A 75 6.31 10.13 17.61
C GLU A 75 5.92 10.84 16.30
N TYR A 76 6.70 10.65 15.23
CA TYR A 76 6.43 11.25 13.93
C TYR A 76 5.03 10.91 13.41
N LEU A 77 4.62 9.64 13.46
CA LEU A 77 3.32 9.17 12.95
C LEU A 77 2.13 9.85 13.62
N THR A 78 2.26 10.24 14.90
CA THR A 78 1.16 10.80 15.71
C THR A 78 1.30 12.30 15.98
N SER A 79 2.43 12.89 15.60
CA SER A 79 2.71 14.31 15.85
C SER A 79 1.87 15.26 14.98
N ALA A 80 1.67 16.48 15.50
CA ALA A 80 1.06 17.57 14.74
C ALA A 80 1.86 17.91 13.48
N ASP A 81 1.19 18.42 12.45
CA ASP A 81 1.78 18.66 11.13
C ASP A 81 3.03 19.53 11.14
N SER A 82 3.11 20.54 12.02
CA SER A 82 4.29 21.38 12.15
C SER A 82 5.51 20.62 12.69
N THR A 83 5.32 19.75 13.69
CA THR A 83 6.37 18.89 14.25
C THR A 83 6.83 17.88 13.21
N ALA A 84 5.88 17.19 12.59
CA ALA A 84 6.17 16.19 11.58
C ALA A 84 6.88 16.80 10.36
N SER A 85 6.43 17.95 9.88
CA SER A 85 7.09 18.67 8.79
C SER A 85 8.55 18.99 9.13
N ARG A 86 8.83 19.48 10.35
CA ARG A 86 10.21 19.72 10.80
C ARG A 86 11.05 18.42 10.80
N LEU A 87 10.49 17.31 11.26
CA LEU A 87 11.15 16.00 11.24
C LEU A 87 11.41 15.51 9.80
N GLU A 88 10.45 15.70 8.88
CA GLU A 88 10.63 15.40 7.45
C GLU A 88 11.75 16.26 6.85
N HIS A 89 11.98 17.49 7.32
CA HIS A 89 13.07 18.33 6.85
C HIS A 89 14.44 17.89 7.39
N SER A 90 14.51 17.48 8.66
CA SER A 90 15.78 17.15 9.32
C SER A 90 16.21 15.69 9.19
N THR A 91 15.27 14.77 8.94
CA THR A 91 15.51 13.33 9.06
C THR A 91 15.39 12.63 7.69
N PRO A 92 16.50 12.12 7.11
CA PRO A 92 16.54 11.61 5.75
C PRO A 92 15.46 10.58 5.39
N ILE A 93 15.25 9.55 6.21
CA ILE A 93 14.26 8.50 5.90
C ILE A 93 12.81 9.01 6.01
N LEU A 94 12.53 9.95 6.91
CA LEU A 94 11.18 10.53 7.04
C LEU A 94 10.83 11.39 5.82
N TYR A 95 11.82 12.08 5.25
CA TYR A 95 11.67 12.73 3.95
C TYR A 95 11.33 11.71 2.85
N CYS A 96 12.08 10.61 2.74
CA CYS A 96 11.84 9.56 1.73
C CYS A 96 10.42 8.98 1.84
N TYR A 97 10.01 8.67 3.07
CA TYR A 97 8.68 8.14 3.40
C TYR A 97 7.57 9.10 2.96
N ARG A 98 7.68 10.37 3.36
CA ARG A 98 6.73 11.43 2.99
C ARG A 98 6.67 11.69 1.49
N GLU A 99 7.82 11.87 0.86
CA GLU A 99 7.94 12.20 -0.57
C GLU A 99 7.38 11.08 -1.45
N SER A 100 7.66 9.83 -1.06
CA SER A 100 7.12 8.66 -1.77
C SER A 100 5.61 8.58 -1.69
N PHE A 101 5.03 8.81 -0.51
CA PHE A 101 3.58 8.82 -0.38
C PHE A 101 2.92 9.93 -1.20
N GLU A 102 3.48 11.15 -1.22
CA GLU A 102 2.95 12.26 -2.02
C GLU A 102 2.99 11.97 -3.52
N LYS A 103 4.08 11.35 -4.01
CA LYS A 103 4.13 10.89 -5.39
C LYS A 103 3.03 9.87 -5.68
N ILE A 104 2.87 8.86 -4.82
CA ILE A 104 1.86 7.81 -4.99
C ILE A 104 0.46 8.42 -5.00
N LEU A 105 0.13 9.27 -4.02
CA LEU A 105 -1.16 9.96 -3.97
C LEU A 105 -1.42 10.78 -5.24
N GLY A 106 -0.41 11.51 -5.73
CA GLY A 106 -0.49 12.27 -6.97
C GLY A 106 -0.73 11.40 -8.20
N GLU A 107 -0.06 10.25 -8.29
CA GLU A 107 -0.20 9.31 -9.40
C GLU A 107 -1.50 8.53 -9.35
N VAL A 108 -1.93 8.04 -8.19
CA VAL A 108 -3.22 7.38 -8.00
C VAL A 108 -4.35 8.30 -8.43
N LYS A 109 -4.28 9.59 -8.07
CA LYS A 109 -5.27 10.61 -8.45
C LYS A 109 -5.33 10.86 -9.96
N SER A 110 -4.18 10.93 -10.63
CA SER A 110 -4.09 11.49 -11.99
C SER A 110 -3.88 10.45 -13.10
N THR A 111 -3.37 9.27 -12.76
CA THR A 111 -3.03 8.24 -13.74
C THR A 111 -4.30 7.56 -14.26
N LYS A 112 -4.42 7.51 -15.58
CA LYS A 112 -5.38 6.67 -16.30
C LYS A 112 -4.67 5.40 -16.73
N VAL A 113 -5.14 4.25 -16.25
CA VAL A 113 -4.54 2.95 -16.56
C VAL A 113 -4.99 2.50 -17.95
N LYS A 114 -4.05 1.98 -18.75
CA LYS A 114 -4.34 1.48 -20.09
C LYS A 114 -5.08 0.14 -20.00
N LYS A 115 -6.06 -0.09 -20.87
CA LYS A 115 -6.72 -1.40 -21.00
C LYS A 115 -5.68 -2.51 -21.24
N GLY A 116 -5.84 -3.61 -20.52
CA GLY A 116 -4.93 -4.76 -20.52
C GLY A 116 -3.72 -4.59 -19.61
N THR A 117 -3.72 -3.61 -18.70
CA THR A 117 -2.61 -3.38 -17.75
C THR A 117 -3.12 -3.05 -16.35
N ALA A 118 -2.26 -3.23 -15.35
CA ALA A 118 -2.42 -2.71 -14.00
C ALA A 118 -1.20 -1.86 -13.63
N ILE A 119 -1.37 -0.92 -12.71
CA ILE A 119 -0.27 -0.17 -12.09
C ILE A 119 -0.26 -0.49 -10.60
N VAL A 120 0.94 -0.80 -10.10
CA VAL A 120 1.18 -1.15 -8.71
C VAL A 120 2.15 -0.13 -8.12
N TRP A 121 1.77 0.43 -6.97
CA TRP A 121 2.64 1.28 -6.17
C TRP A 121 2.91 0.60 -4.83
N MET A 122 4.19 0.44 -4.49
CA MET A 122 4.60 0.11 -3.13
C MET A 122 4.57 1.39 -2.31
N VAL A 123 3.75 1.42 -1.26
CA VAL A 123 3.63 2.54 -0.34
C VAL A 123 4.78 2.52 0.66
N TYR A 124 4.85 1.45 1.45
CA TYR A 124 5.83 1.24 2.51
C TYR A 124 5.66 -0.17 3.06
N ASN A 125 6.74 -0.85 3.45
CA ASN A 125 6.70 -2.19 4.03
C ASN A 125 5.87 -3.17 3.17
N MET A 126 4.73 -3.63 3.69
CA MET A 126 3.79 -4.53 3.01
C MET A 126 2.63 -3.76 2.34
N GLY A 127 2.60 -2.44 2.42
CA GLY A 127 1.54 -1.61 1.87
C GLY A 127 1.65 -1.40 0.36
N PHE A 128 0.59 -1.71 -0.37
CA PHE A 128 0.48 -1.47 -1.82
C PHE A 128 -0.83 -0.77 -2.19
N VAL A 129 -0.78 0.00 -3.27
CA VAL A 129 -1.96 0.44 -4.02
C VAL A 129 -1.90 -0.17 -5.41
N VAL A 130 -3.00 -0.76 -5.88
CA VAL A 130 -3.12 -1.30 -7.23
C VAL A 130 -4.25 -0.59 -7.94
N LYS A 131 -4.04 -0.20 -9.20
CA LYS A 131 -5.06 0.44 -10.03
C LYS A 131 -5.14 -0.25 -11.39
N THR A 132 -6.36 -0.51 -11.81
CA THR A 132 -6.75 -1.05 -13.12
C THR A 132 -7.53 0.04 -13.88
N PRO A 133 -7.93 -0.20 -15.14
CA PRO A 133 -8.81 0.72 -15.85
C PRO A 133 -10.16 0.95 -15.17
N THR A 134 -10.72 -0.06 -14.51
CA THR A 134 -12.06 0.02 -13.88
C THR A 134 -12.06 0.11 -12.36
N GLY A 135 -10.92 0.04 -11.68
CA GLY A 135 -10.91 0.18 -10.23
C GLY A 135 -9.54 0.34 -9.59
N CYS A 136 -9.53 0.47 -8.27
CA CYS A 136 -8.33 0.71 -7.47
C CYS A 136 -8.52 0.16 -6.06
N PHE A 137 -7.51 -0.49 -5.51
CA PHE A 137 -7.56 -1.00 -4.14
C PHE A 137 -6.25 -0.78 -3.40
N GLY A 138 -6.36 -0.78 -2.07
CA GLY A 138 -5.22 -0.76 -1.16
C GLY A 138 -5.07 -2.11 -0.46
N ILE A 139 -3.85 -2.48 -0.13
CA ILE A 139 -3.56 -3.59 0.79
C ILE A 139 -2.47 -3.15 1.77
N ASP A 140 -2.66 -3.47 3.04
CA ASP A 140 -1.71 -3.22 4.14
C ASP A 140 -1.13 -1.79 4.22
N ILE A 141 -1.95 -0.78 3.93
CA ILE A 141 -1.49 0.62 3.88
C ILE A 141 -1.32 1.18 5.30
N ASP A 142 -0.07 1.43 5.68
CA ASP A 142 0.28 2.26 6.83
C ASP A 142 1.06 3.52 6.42
N HIS A 143 0.43 4.68 6.64
CA HIS A 143 1.03 6.00 6.49
C HIS A 143 0.26 7.04 7.31
N ARG A 144 0.96 8.04 7.87
CA ARG A 144 0.30 9.13 8.65
C ARG A 144 -0.73 9.94 7.84
N TYR A 145 -0.64 9.88 6.51
CA TYR A 145 -1.59 10.52 5.59
C TYR A 145 -2.42 9.50 4.78
N ALA A 146 -2.45 8.22 5.20
CA ALA A 146 -3.10 7.13 4.47
C ALA A 146 -4.57 7.43 4.13
N GLU A 147 -5.30 8.09 5.04
CA GLU A 147 -6.69 8.51 4.84
C GLU A 147 -6.91 9.30 3.53
N LYS A 148 -5.90 10.05 3.05
CA LYS A 148 -5.98 10.79 1.78
C LYS A 148 -6.16 9.88 0.55
N LEU A 149 -5.89 8.58 0.67
CA LEU A 149 -6.11 7.61 -0.40
C LEU A 149 -7.57 7.18 -0.49
N GLU A 150 -8.37 7.27 0.59
CA GLU A 150 -9.77 6.81 0.65
C GLU A 150 -10.57 7.18 -0.61
N PRO A 151 -10.56 8.44 -1.10
CA PRO A 151 -11.43 8.82 -2.22
C PRO A 151 -11.14 8.06 -3.52
N TYR A 152 -9.96 7.47 -3.63
CA TYR A 152 -9.48 6.79 -4.82
C TYR A 152 -9.49 5.27 -4.72
N LEU A 153 -9.74 4.71 -3.52
CA LEU A 153 -9.84 3.27 -3.33
C LEU A 153 -11.29 2.82 -3.39
N ASP A 154 -11.53 1.69 -4.05
CA ASP A 154 -12.81 1.00 -4.10
C ASP A 154 -12.96 0.04 -2.91
N PHE A 155 -11.85 -0.58 -2.48
CA PHE A 155 -11.79 -1.42 -1.28
C PHE A 155 -10.38 -1.43 -0.67
N LEU A 156 -10.29 -1.88 0.57
CA LEU A 156 -9.05 -2.03 1.34
C LEU A 156 -8.95 -3.47 1.86
N CYS A 157 -7.80 -4.11 1.68
CA CYS A 157 -7.46 -5.39 2.30
C CYS A 157 -6.46 -5.16 3.44
N ILE A 158 -6.63 -5.86 4.56
CA ILE A 158 -5.69 -5.83 5.68
C ILE A 158 -5.43 -7.26 6.13
N THR A 159 -4.17 -7.67 6.05
CA THR A 159 -3.77 -9.04 6.34
C THR A 159 -3.95 -9.38 7.81
N HIS A 160 -3.54 -8.49 8.73
CA HIS A 160 -3.64 -8.75 10.16
C HIS A 160 -3.49 -7.49 11.02
N ASN A 161 -3.74 -7.65 12.33
CA ASN A 161 -3.80 -6.57 13.31
C ASN A 161 -2.42 -6.23 13.92
N HIS A 162 -1.43 -5.95 13.08
CA HIS A 162 -0.18 -5.32 13.50
C HIS A 162 -0.09 -3.89 12.93
N GLY A 163 0.49 -2.98 13.74
CA GLY A 163 0.38 -1.54 13.50
C GLY A 163 1.05 -1.04 12.23
N ASP A 164 1.96 -1.82 11.64
CA ASP A 164 2.64 -1.54 10.38
C ASP A 164 1.93 -2.12 9.15
N HIS A 165 0.75 -2.71 9.33
CA HIS A 165 -0.10 -3.27 8.27
C HIS A 165 -1.40 -2.50 8.07
N TYR A 166 -1.73 -1.50 8.90
CA TYR A 166 -2.96 -0.74 8.69
C TYR A 166 -2.91 0.65 9.29
N ASN A 167 -3.76 1.52 8.75
CA ASN A 167 -4.04 2.82 9.31
C ASN A 167 -5.51 2.91 9.73
N THR A 168 -5.77 3.14 11.02
CA THR A 168 -7.13 3.24 11.58
C THR A 168 -7.96 4.34 10.93
N GLY A 169 -7.35 5.50 10.64
CA GLY A 169 -8.01 6.61 9.96
C GLY A 169 -8.52 6.23 8.57
N LEU A 170 -7.68 5.56 7.78
CA LEU A 170 -8.08 5.06 6.47
C LEU A 170 -9.19 4.00 6.58
N MET A 171 -9.11 3.06 7.52
CA MET A 171 -10.14 2.04 7.72
C MET A 171 -11.51 2.66 8.03
N GLU A 172 -11.56 3.58 8.98
CA GLU A 172 -12.80 4.26 9.36
C GLU A 172 -13.31 5.15 8.23
N ALA A 173 -12.43 5.85 7.50
CA ALA A 173 -12.85 6.66 6.36
C ALA A 173 -13.46 5.81 5.24
N MET A 174 -12.87 4.64 4.92
CA MET A 174 -13.44 3.68 3.97
C MET A 174 -14.81 3.19 4.44
N HIS A 175 -14.92 2.75 5.69
CA HIS A 175 -16.17 2.27 6.28
C HIS A 175 -17.28 3.33 6.25
N ASN A 176 -16.96 4.56 6.67
CA ASN A 176 -17.91 5.68 6.72
C ASN A 176 -18.44 6.08 5.33
N HIS A 177 -17.69 5.80 4.26
CA HIS A 177 -18.11 5.99 2.88
C HIS A 177 -18.71 4.72 2.24
N GLY A 178 -18.98 3.67 3.04
CA GLY A 178 -19.60 2.43 2.57
C GLY A 178 -18.69 1.56 1.71
N LYS A 179 -17.37 1.77 1.76
CA LYS A 179 -16.39 1.00 0.99
C LYS A 179 -15.95 -0.25 1.74
N PRO A 180 -15.78 -1.40 1.07
CA PRO A 180 -15.34 -2.64 1.70
C PRO A 180 -13.96 -2.50 2.37
N VAL A 181 -13.87 -3.00 3.60
CA VAL A 181 -12.62 -3.21 4.34
C VAL A 181 -12.55 -4.69 4.71
N LEU A 182 -11.71 -5.44 4.00
CA LEU A 182 -11.54 -6.88 4.15
C LEU A 182 -10.47 -7.17 5.19
N SER A 183 -10.82 -7.92 6.24
CA SER A 183 -9.88 -8.33 7.30
C SER A 183 -10.45 -9.45 8.16
N ASN A 184 -9.64 -10.00 9.06
CA ASN A 184 -10.07 -10.94 10.11
C ASN A 184 -10.26 -10.32 11.50
N PHE A 185 -10.12 -8.99 11.64
CA PHE A 185 -10.20 -8.30 12.94
C PHE A 185 -11.10 -7.06 12.95
N TYR A 186 -11.41 -6.47 11.80
CA TYR A 186 -12.26 -5.28 11.72
C TYR A 186 -13.74 -5.66 11.62
N GLU A 187 -14.38 -5.91 12.77
CA GLU A 187 -15.79 -6.35 12.84
C GLU A 187 -16.78 -5.39 12.16
N LYS A 188 -16.49 -4.08 12.17
CA LYS A 188 -17.28 -3.07 11.45
C LYS A 188 -17.31 -3.28 9.92
N GLY A 189 -16.38 -4.08 9.38
CA GLY A 189 -16.37 -4.51 7.98
C GLY A 189 -17.60 -5.35 7.58
N GLY A 190 -18.37 -5.86 8.55
CA GLY A 190 -19.61 -6.58 8.30
C GLY A 190 -19.40 -7.82 7.46
N GLN A 191 -20.00 -7.88 6.27
CA GLN A 191 -19.83 -9.01 5.35
C GLN A 191 -18.38 -9.23 4.87
N TYR A 192 -17.50 -8.23 5.02
CA TYR A 192 -16.09 -8.30 4.63
C TYR A 192 -15.15 -8.69 5.79
N PHE A 193 -15.70 -8.88 6.99
CA PHE A 193 -15.00 -9.45 8.12
C PHE A 193 -15.11 -10.98 8.08
N SER A 194 -13.98 -11.68 8.04
CA SER A 194 -13.96 -13.14 8.10
C SER A 194 -12.73 -13.67 8.81
N LYS A 195 -12.92 -14.63 9.72
CA LYS A 195 -11.85 -15.39 10.38
C LYS A 195 -11.54 -16.72 9.71
N THR A 196 -12.21 -17.03 8.61
CA THR A 196 -12.00 -18.24 7.81
C THR A 196 -11.76 -17.88 6.35
N ALA A 197 -11.18 -18.82 5.60
CA ALA A 197 -11.06 -18.71 4.15
C ALA A 197 -12.43 -18.40 3.50
N THR A 198 -12.44 -17.48 2.55
CA THR A 198 -13.66 -17.02 1.89
C THR A 198 -13.33 -16.41 0.53
N SER A 199 -14.34 -15.98 -0.22
CA SER A 199 -14.16 -15.30 -1.50
C SER A 199 -15.17 -14.16 -1.67
N TYR A 200 -14.72 -13.11 -2.33
CA TYR A 200 -15.48 -11.90 -2.58
C TYR A 200 -15.42 -11.52 -4.06
N LYS A 201 -16.49 -10.87 -4.53
CA LYS A 201 -16.51 -10.17 -5.81
C LYS A 201 -16.80 -8.69 -5.55
N ILE A 202 -15.86 -7.82 -5.91
CA ILE A 202 -16.02 -6.35 -5.79
C ILE A 202 -15.73 -5.77 -7.17
N GLY A 203 -16.76 -5.29 -7.87
CA GLY A 203 -16.61 -4.87 -9.27
C GLY A 203 -16.01 -5.99 -10.13
N ASN A 204 -14.92 -5.69 -10.84
CA ASN A 204 -14.19 -6.67 -11.65
C ASN A 204 -13.28 -7.59 -10.82
N PHE A 205 -12.98 -7.24 -9.57
CA PHE A 205 -12.03 -7.97 -8.74
C PHE A 205 -12.66 -9.21 -8.14
N THR A 206 -12.00 -10.36 -8.30
CA THR A 206 -12.27 -11.57 -7.52
C THR A 206 -11.18 -11.69 -6.45
N ILE A 207 -11.58 -11.78 -5.18
CA ILE A 207 -10.67 -11.88 -4.05
C ILE A 207 -10.91 -13.23 -3.40
N SER A 208 -9.89 -14.06 -3.28
CA SER A 208 -9.91 -15.31 -2.51
C SER A 208 -8.96 -15.18 -1.33
N THR A 209 -9.37 -15.70 -0.18
CA THR A 209 -8.56 -15.65 1.04
C THR A 209 -8.27 -17.02 1.59
N ASP A 210 -7.15 -17.11 2.29
CA ASP A 210 -6.85 -18.21 3.20
C ASP A 210 -6.28 -17.64 4.50
N ILE A 211 -6.21 -18.47 5.54
CA ILE A 211 -5.83 -18.06 6.89
C ILE A 211 -4.57 -18.81 7.32
N SER A 212 -3.59 -18.06 7.82
CA SER A 212 -2.29 -18.57 8.24
C SER A 212 -1.92 -18.05 9.63
N ASP A 213 -1.00 -18.74 10.27
CA ASP A 213 -0.37 -18.28 11.51
C ASP A 213 0.54 -17.07 11.22
N HIS A 214 0.80 -16.23 12.22
CA HIS A 214 1.81 -15.20 12.09
C HIS A 214 3.21 -15.80 12.30
N LEU A 215 4.02 -15.90 11.25
CA LEU A 215 5.41 -16.39 11.30
C LEU A 215 5.60 -17.78 11.92
N ARG A 216 4.57 -18.64 11.91
CA ARG A 216 4.51 -19.93 12.63
C ARG A 216 4.56 -19.79 14.16
N SER A 217 4.18 -18.63 14.68
CA SER A 217 4.09 -18.41 16.11
C SER A 217 2.94 -19.23 16.71
N PRO A 218 3.18 -20.03 17.76
CA PRO A 218 2.12 -20.75 18.45
C PRO A 218 1.13 -19.81 19.15
N ASP A 219 1.54 -18.58 19.47
CA ASP A 219 0.71 -17.59 20.16
C ASP A 219 -0.19 -16.77 19.21
N LEU A 220 0.06 -16.87 17.90
CA LEU A 220 -0.63 -16.09 16.86
C LEU A 220 -1.08 -17.01 15.72
N GLN A 221 -1.79 -18.08 16.09
CA GLN A 221 -2.42 -18.99 15.14
C GLN A 221 -3.59 -18.33 14.42
N ASP A 222 -3.80 -18.69 13.15
CA ASP A 222 -4.90 -18.19 12.31
C ASP A 222 -5.03 -16.64 12.31
N PHE A 223 -3.89 -15.96 12.45
CA PHE A 223 -3.82 -14.52 12.70
C PHE A 223 -3.73 -13.69 11.41
N VAL A 224 -3.24 -14.29 10.32
CA VAL A 224 -2.95 -13.59 9.07
C VAL A 224 -3.91 -14.07 7.98
N THR A 225 -4.63 -13.13 7.38
CA THR A 225 -5.42 -13.34 6.17
C THR A 225 -4.56 -13.07 4.96
N MET A 226 -4.44 -14.04 4.07
CA MET A 226 -3.76 -13.87 2.79
C MET A 226 -4.78 -13.49 1.72
N PHE A 227 -4.39 -12.64 0.78
CA PHE A 227 -5.28 -12.16 -0.27
C PHE A 227 -4.73 -12.52 -1.65
N ARG A 228 -5.43 -13.41 -2.35
CA ARG A 228 -5.28 -13.61 -3.79
C ARG A 228 -6.31 -12.73 -4.50
N ILE A 229 -5.85 -11.83 -5.35
CA ILE A 229 -6.69 -10.86 -6.05
C ILE A 229 -6.49 -11.04 -7.55
N ASP A 230 -7.55 -11.44 -8.25
CA ASP A 230 -7.66 -11.38 -9.70
C ASP A 230 -8.34 -10.08 -10.09
N CYS A 231 -7.64 -9.27 -10.88
CA CYS A 231 -8.06 -7.94 -11.30
C CYS A 231 -8.93 -7.93 -12.56
N GLY A 232 -9.24 -9.10 -13.14
CA GLY A 232 -10.13 -9.26 -14.28
C GLY A 232 -9.54 -8.84 -15.64
N GLU A 233 -10.34 -9.04 -16.69
CA GLU A 233 -9.89 -8.96 -18.09
C GLU A 233 -9.38 -7.56 -18.48
N ASP A 234 -9.97 -6.49 -17.96
CA ASP A 234 -9.56 -5.12 -18.31
C ASP A 234 -8.17 -4.76 -17.79
N SER A 235 -7.68 -5.50 -16.79
CA SER A 235 -6.30 -5.42 -16.30
C SER A 235 -5.31 -6.31 -17.06
N GLY A 236 -5.79 -7.09 -18.05
CA GLY A 236 -5.01 -8.16 -18.67
C GLY A 236 -4.96 -9.44 -17.83
N ASN A 237 -5.96 -9.65 -16.96
CA ASN A 237 -6.00 -10.72 -15.95
C ASN A 237 -4.80 -10.64 -14.99
N PHE A 238 -4.44 -9.43 -14.56
CA PHE A 238 -3.39 -9.25 -13.56
C PHE A 238 -3.82 -9.90 -12.24
N THR A 239 -2.97 -10.76 -11.70
CA THR A 239 -3.19 -11.47 -10.44
C THR A 239 -2.10 -11.15 -9.44
N MET A 240 -2.50 -10.98 -8.18
CA MET A 240 -1.60 -10.73 -7.07
C MET A 240 -1.90 -11.69 -5.92
N LEU A 241 -0.86 -12.24 -5.29
CA LEU A 241 -0.96 -12.85 -3.97
C LEU A 241 -0.17 -12.02 -2.97
N HIS A 242 -0.84 -11.59 -1.91
CA HIS A 242 -0.24 -10.88 -0.80
C HIS A 242 -0.31 -11.71 0.47
N CYS A 243 0.86 -12.11 0.99
CA CYS A 243 0.96 -13.08 2.07
C CYS A 243 0.99 -12.45 3.47
N GLY A 244 1.16 -11.12 3.58
CA GLY A 244 1.44 -10.47 4.86
C GLY A 244 2.59 -11.17 5.60
N ASP A 245 2.44 -11.32 6.90
CA ASP A 245 3.40 -12.01 7.77
C ASP A 245 2.96 -13.45 8.07
N SER A 246 2.49 -14.17 7.05
CA SER A 246 2.03 -15.56 7.20
C SER A 246 3.10 -16.52 7.74
N GLY A 247 2.68 -17.76 8.03
CA GLY A 247 3.58 -18.84 8.39
C GLY A 247 4.31 -19.46 7.20
N PHE A 248 3.93 -19.13 5.96
CA PHE A 248 4.47 -19.71 4.73
C PHE A 248 4.48 -21.24 4.77
N LEU A 249 3.38 -21.84 5.24
CA LEU A 249 3.15 -23.27 5.29
C LEU A 249 2.21 -23.63 4.12
N PRO A 250 2.64 -24.42 3.11
CA PRO A 250 1.81 -24.71 1.93
C PRO A 250 0.39 -25.19 2.24
N GLU A 251 0.22 -26.00 3.29
CA GLU A 251 -1.10 -26.49 3.74
C GLU A 251 -2.08 -25.37 4.16
N ARG A 252 -1.59 -24.15 4.42
CA ARG A 252 -2.39 -22.95 4.72
C ARG A 252 -2.66 -22.07 3.50
N PHE A 253 -2.20 -22.47 2.32
CA PHE A 253 -2.31 -21.68 1.08
C PHE A 253 -3.26 -22.32 0.05
N LEU A 254 -3.96 -23.40 0.41
CA LEU A 254 -4.73 -24.21 -0.54
C LEU A 254 -5.82 -23.42 -1.29
N ASN A 255 -6.41 -22.39 -0.66
CA ASN A 255 -7.43 -21.55 -1.29
C ASN A 255 -6.84 -20.38 -2.12
N VAL A 256 -5.53 -20.14 -2.02
CA VAL A 256 -4.83 -19.02 -2.66
C VAL A 256 -3.65 -19.44 -3.55
N GLN A 257 -3.41 -20.75 -3.68
CA GLN A 257 -2.36 -21.38 -4.48
C GLN A 257 -2.49 -21.12 -5.99
N GLY A 258 -1.44 -21.47 -6.72
CA GLY A 258 -1.37 -21.41 -8.18
C GLY A 258 -0.72 -20.11 -8.69
N PRO A 259 -0.44 -20.04 -9.99
CA PRO A 259 0.40 -19.00 -10.57
C PRO A 259 -0.18 -17.60 -10.35
N VAL A 260 0.69 -16.62 -10.11
CA VAL A 260 0.34 -15.19 -9.98
C VAL A 260 1.29 -14.31 -10.77
N ASN A 261 0.85 -13.12 -11.16
CA ASN A 261 1.73 -12.14 -11.81
C ASN A 261 2.60 -11.38 -10.81
N LEU A 262 2.09 -11.16 -9.60
CA LEU A 262 2.82 -10.53 -8.51
C LEU A 262 2.64 -11.34 -7.22
N LEU A 263 3.75 -11.74 -6.62
CA LEU A 263 3.79 -12.35 -5.30
C LEU A 263 4.44 -11.38 -4.33
N VAL A 264 3.77 -11.09 -3.22
CA VAL A 264 4.31 -10.26 -2.12
C VAL A 264 4.53 -11.15 -0.91
N LEU A 265 5.81 -11.37 -0.61
CA LEU A 265 6.30 -12.05 0.59
C LEU A 265 7.04 -11.01 1.42
N ARG A 266 6.97 -11.15 2.75
CA ARG A 266 7.98 -10.51 3.59
C ARG A 266 9.35 -11.12 3.26
N TRP A 267 10.40 -10.37 3.51
CA TRP A 267 11.78 -10.83 3.36
C TRP A 267 12.40 -11.06 4.74
N GLY A 268 12.98 -12.24 5.01
CA GLY A 268 13.85 -12.39 6.18
C GLY A 268 14.24 -13.81 6.63
N ALA A 269 13.66 -14.87 6.08
CA ALA A 269 13.98 -16.25 6.44
C ALA A 269 13.72 -17.25 5.29
N PRO A 270 14.54 -18.31 5.15
CA PRO A 270 14.38 -19.32 4.10
C PRO A 270 12.98 -19.94 3.99
N ARG A 271 12.23 -20.01 5.10
CA ARG A 271 10.86 -20.53 5.17
C ARG A 271 9.87 -19.81 4.26
N GLU A 272 10.10 -18.53 3.95
CA GLU A 272 9.21 -17.80 3.03
C GLU A 272 9.20 -18.41 1.62
N ASN A 273 10.25 -19.17 1.26
CA ASN A 273 10.35 -19.84 -0.02
C ASN A 273 9.57 -21.18 -0.07
N GLU A 274 9.03 -21.68 1.05
CA GLU A 274 8.34 -22.99 1.06
C GLU A 274 7.06 -22.99 0.22
N ILE A 275 6.47 -21.82 -0.04
CA ILE A 275 5.30 -21.65 -0.90
C ILE A 275 5.66 -21.43 -2.37
N LEU A 276 6.95 -21.39 -2.74
CA LEU A 276 7.36 -21.24 -4.13
C LEU A 276 7.48 -22.60 -4.81
N GLY A 277 6.75 -22.82 -5.91
CA GLY A 277 6.81 -24.07 -6.66
C GLY A 277 5.50 -24.44 -7.33
N THR A 278 5.34 -25.73 -7.63
CA THR A 278 4.19 -26.25 -8.40
C THR A 278 3.35 -27.28 -7.64
N GLY A 279 3.65 -27.52 -6.36
CA GLY A 279 2.91 -28.43 -5.48
C GLY A 279 1.65 -27.80 -4.90
N GLU A 280 0.88 -28.59 -4.14
CA GLU A 280 -0.27 -28.09 -3.40
C GLU A 280 0.16 -27.00 -2.40
N GLY A 281 -0.59 -25.89 -2.38
CA GLY A 281 -0.27 -24.75 -1.52
C GLY A 281 0.87 -23.87 -2.03
N GLN A 282 1.37 -24.11 -3.24
CA GLN A 282 2.46 -23.32 -3.83
C GLN A 282 1.98 -22.39 -4.96
N VAL A 283 2.82 -21.40 -5.29
CA VAL A 283 2.59 -20.38 -6.31
C VAL A 283 3.71 -20.27 -7.33
#